data_AF-A0A0H1QX25-F1
#
_entry.id   AF-A0A0H1QX25-F1
#
_cell.length_a   1.000
_cell.length_b   1.000
_cell.length_c   1.000
_cell.angle_alpha   90.00
_cell.angle_beta   90.00
_cell.angle_gamma   90.00
#
_symmetry.space_group_name_H-M   'P 1'
#
loop_
_entity.id
_entity.type
_entity.pdbx_description
1 polymer ?
#
loop_
_entity_poly.entity_id
_entity_poly.type
_entity_poly.pdbx_seq_one_letter_code
_entity_poly.pdbx_strand_id
1 'polypeptide(L)'
;MAGDGRPGKTAEDLEWGRGPFFGALVVLIILCVIGLGFLHWINLIDETSLGASPRKAPVNAASVTHLTEDDFRNHPALGALILDEKPVLVAKGPLFDALLWLDPRSAYCPAGKEHAKYSSLRITTEEMRRILAKYALCEWNGTVYGVAQSA
;
A
#
# COMPACT_ATOMS: atom_id res chain seq x y z
N MET A 1 -33.30 47.59 -52.57
CA MET A 1 -32.40 48.21 -51.57
C MET A 1 -32.26 47.24 -50.42
N ALA A 2 -31.01 46.99 -49.99
CA ALA A 2 -30.47 46.32 -48.77
C ALA A 2 -31.40 45.44 -47.89
N GLY A 3 -30.99 44.28 -47.40
CA GLY A 3 -29.67 43.66 -47.35
C GLY A 3 -29.71 42.30 -46.65
N ASP A 4 -28.67 41.50 -46.92
CA ASP A 4 -28.36 40.24 -46.26
C ASP A 4 -28.18 40.41 -44.75
N GLY A 5 -28.81 39.53 -43.97
CA GLY A 5 -28.60 39.39 -42.54
C GLY A 5 -28.72 37.93 -42.14
N ARG A 6 -27.58 37.23 -42.12
CA ARG A 6 -27.40 35.84 -41.69
C ARG A 6 -28.07 35.56 -40.33
N PRO A 7 -28.48 34.31 -40.05
CA PRO A 7 -28.95 33.92 -38.72
C PRO A 7 -27.82 34.12 -37.72
N GLY A 8 -27.96 35.17 -36.92
CA GLY A 8 -27.13 35.44 -35.76
C GLY A 8 -27.37 34.35 -34.74
N LYS A 9 -26.35 33.51 -34.57
CA LYS A 9 -26.10 32.68 -33.40
C LYS A 9 -26.56 33.42 -32.15
N THR A 10 -27.57 32.89 -31.49
CA THR A 10 -27.95 33.30 -30.14
C THR A 10 -26.68 33.23 -29.28
N ALA A 11 -26.29 34.40 -28.77
CA ALA A 11 -25.16 34.57 -27.85
C ALA A 11 -25.39 33.88 -26.48
N GLU A 12 -26.49 33.12 -26.35
CA GLU A 12 -26.92 32.44 -25.14
C GLU A 12 -26.23 31.08 -24.95
N ASP A 13 -25.59 30.54 -25.99
CA ASP A 13 -24.84 29.26 -25.89
C ASP A 13 -23.38 29.42 -25.42
N LEU A 14 -22.92 30.65 -25.18
CA LEU A 14 -21.53 30.96 -24.80
C LEU A 14 -21.37 31.42 -23.34
N GLU A 15 -22.45 31.64 -22.61
CA GLU A 15 -22.39 32.14 -21.23
C GLU A 15 -22.29 31.05 -20.15
N TRP A 16 -22.45 29.77 -20.51
CA TRP A 16 -22.27 28.64 -19.60
C TRP A 16 -20.82 28.38 -19.15
N GLY A 17 -19.85 29.18 -19.60
CA GLY A 17 -18.42 28.93 -19.40
C GLY A 17 -17.63 29.96 -18.59
N ARG A 18 -18.23 31.05 -18.08
CA ARG A 18 -17.45 32.19 -17.53
C ARG A 18 -17.97 32.77 -16.22
N GLY A 19 -18.35 31.91 -15.27
CA GLY A 19 -18.58 32.31 -13.87
C GLY A 19 -17.36 32.02 -12.98
N PRO A 20 -17.06 32.85 -11.96
CA PRO A 20 -15.98 32.57 -10.98
C PRO A 20 -16.17 31.21 -10.29
N PHE A 21 -17.40 30.72 -10.22
CA PHE A 21 -17.74 29.37 -9.74
C PHE A 21 -17.20 28.25 -10.62
N PHE A 22 -17.19 28.41 -11.94
CA PHE A 22 -16.67 27.41 -12.87
C PHE A 22 -15.13 27.37 -12.80
N GLY A 23 -14.49 28.53 -12.71
CA GLY A 23 -13.05 28.64 -12.47
C GLY A 23 -12.64 28.03 -11.13
N ALA A 24 -13.37 28.33 -10.05
CA ALA A 24 -13.13 27.76 -8.73
C ALA A 24 -13.33 26.25 -8.71
N LEU A 25 -14.36 25.73 -9.40
CA LEU A 25 -14.61 24.30 -9.51
C LEU A 25 -13.49 23.57 -10.26
N VAL A 26 -13.03 24.13 -11.39
CA VAL A 26 -11.91 23.54 -12.16
C VAL A 26 -10.62 23.57 -11.34
N VAL A 27 -10.32 24.66 -10.63
CA VAL A 27 -9.16 24.75 -9.74
C VAL A 27 -9.27 23.72 -8.61
N LEU A 28 -10.45 23.54 -8.00
CA LEU A 28 -10.68 22.54 -6.98
C LEU A 28 -10.45 21.12 -7.51
N ILE A 29 -10.94 20.80 -8.71
CA ILE A 29 -10.74 19.50 -9.36
C ILE A 29 -9.25 19.26 -9.60
N ILE A 30 -8.52 20.24 -10.12
CA ILE A 30 -7.08 20.12 -10.37
C ILE A 30 -6.33 19.91 -9.05
N LEU A 31 -6.65 20.67 -8.00
CA LEU A 31 -6.06 20.50 -6.68
C LEU A 31 -6.39 19.12 -6.08
N CYS A 32 -7.61 18.61 -6.29
CA CYS A 32 -7.98 17.25 -5.88
C CYS A 32 -7.18 16.20 -6.65
N VAL A 33 -7.00 16.34 -7.97
CA VAL A 33 -6.22 15.40 -8.77
C VAL A 33 -4.74 15.42 -8.39
N ILE A 34 -4.15 16.61 -8.19
CA ILE A 34 -2.76 16.74 -7.73
C ILE A 34 -2.63 16.17 -6.31
N GLY A 35 -3.55 16.49 -5.42
CA GLY A 35 -3.57 15.99 -4.05
C GLY A 35 -3.66 14.47 -4.00
N LEU A 36 -4.62 13.87 -4.71
CA LEU A 36 -4.80 12.43 -4.80
C LEU A 36 -3.62 11.74 -5.51
N GLY A 37 -3.10 12.33 -6.59
CA GLY A 37 -1.96 11.82 -7.32
C GLY A 37 -0.69 11.83 -6.47
N PHE A 38 -0.46 12.90 -5.70
CA PHE A 38 0.65 13.00 -4.75
C PHE A 38 0.50 12.02 -3.59
N LEU A 39 -0.71 11.88 -3.04
CA LEU A 39 -1.02 10.91 -1.98
C LEU A 39 -0.77 9.47 -2.45
N HIS A 40 -1.22 9.17 -3.67
CA HIS A 40 -1.02 7.87 -4.30
C HIS A 40 0.46 7.57 -4.58
N TRP A 41 1.20 8.56 -5.09
CA TRP A 41 2.64 8.45 -5.34
C TRP A 41 3.44 8.19 -4.06
N ILE A 42 3.14 8.91 -2.97
CA ILE A 42 3.75 8.65 -1.66
C ILE A 42 3.41 7.23 -1.17
N ASN A 43 2.16 6.79 -1.34
CA ASN A 43 1.74 5.48 -0.88
C ASN A 43 2.45 4.33 -1.63
N LEU A 44 2.76 4.53 -2.91
CA LEU A 44 3.46 3.56 -3.76
C LEU A 44 4.98 3.48 -3.51
N ILE A 45 5.63 4.62 -3.25
CA ILE A 45 7.07 4.65 -2.93
C ILE A 45 7.35 4.09 -1.54
N ASP A 46 6.40 4.23 -0.63
CA ASP A 46 6.60 3.94 0.77
C ASP A 46 5.84 2.66 1.18
N GLU A 47 5.70 1.68 0.29
CA GLU A 47 5.13 0.35 0.63
C GLU A 47 6.01 -0.37 1.66
N THR A 48 5.82 -0.02 2.94
CA THR A 48 6.55 -0.65 4.02
C THR A 48 6.05 -2.08 4.22
N SER A 49 6.95 -3.04 4.10
CA SER A 49 6.67 -4.44 4.29
C SER A 49 7.67 -5.08 5.25
N LEU A 50 7.24 -6.16 5.88
CA LEU A 50 8.11 -7.06 6.60
C LEU A 50 8.42 -8.24 5.68
N GLY A 51 9.68 -8.63 5.58
CA GLY A 51 10.12 -9.80 4.82
C GLY A 51 10.95 -10.72 5.69
N ALA A 52 10.87 -12.03 5.44
CA ALA A 52 11.77 -13.01 6.03
C ALA A 52 12.60 -13.68 4.93
N SER A 53 13.85 -14.00 5.24
CA SER A 53 14.72 -14.71 4.31
C SER A 53 15.56 -15.74 5.06
N PRO A 54 15.68 -16.97 4.52
CA PRO A 54 16.53 -17.99 5.12
C PRO A 54 17.99 -17.56 5.05
N ARG A 55 18.66 -17.61 6.20
CA ARG A 55 20.06 -17.24 6.33
C ARG A 55 20.95 -18.45 6.08
N LYS A 56 21.95 -18.24 5.22
CA LYS A 56 22.97 -19.27 4.91
C LYS A 56 24.22 -19.18 5.78
N ALA A 57 24.45 -18.03 6.42
CA ALA A 57 25.64 -17.80 7.24
C ALA A 57 25.41 -18.31 8.67
N PRO A 58 26.45 -18.86 9.34
CA PRO A 58 26.34 -19.29 10.72
C PRO A 58 26.02 -18.10 11.63
N VAL A 59 25.09 -18.29 12.55
CA VAL A 59 24.71 -17.28 13.54
C VAL A 59 24.89 -17.86 14.94
N ASN A 60 25.26 -17.00 15.89
CA ASN A 60 25.37 -17.41 17.28
C ASN A 60 23.99 -17.83 17.81
N ALA A 61 23.85 -19.08 18.26
CA ALA A 61 22.61 -19.64 18.77
C ALA A 61 22.01 -18.82 19.93
N ALA A 62 22.85 -18.15 20.74
CA ALA A 62 22.38 -17.29 21.83
C ALA A 62 21.61 -16.04 21.37
N SER A 63 21.67 -15.71 20.07
CA SER A 63 20.96 -14.57 19.47
C SER A 63 19.75 -14.97 18.62
N VAL A 64 19.44 -16.27 18.57
CA VAL A 64 18.37 -16.83 17.74
C VAL A 64 17.15 -17.12 18.60
N THR A 65 16.01 -16.55 18.24
CA THR A 65 14.73 -16.91 18.87
C THR A 65 14.16 -18.16 18.20
N HIS A 66 14.10 -19.28 18.93
CA HIS A 66 13.47 -20.49 18.43
C HIS A 66 11.95 -20.32 18.40
N LEU A 67 11.35 -20.53 17.23
CA LEU A 67 9.91 -20.43 17.04
C LEU A 67 9.22 -21.73 17.45
N THR A 68 8.04 -21.57 18.02
CA THR A 68 7.10 -22.64 18.36
C THR A 68 5.82 -22.49 17.55
N GLU A 69 5.00 -23.54 17.52
CA GLU A 69 3.66 -23.46 16.91
C GLU A 69 2.79 -22.37 17.57
N ASP A 70 2.98 -22.13 18.86
CA ASP A 70 2.30 -21.06 19.58
C ASP A 70 2.68 -19.67 19.08
N ASP A 71 3.92 -19.47 18.64
CA ASP A 71 4.33 -18.18 18.07
C ASP A 71 3.58 -17.87 16.78
N PHE A 72 3.32 -18.87 15.93
CA PHE A 72 2.52 -18.67 14.72
C PHE A 72 1.05 -18.40 15.00
N ARG A 73 0.50 -19.01 16.07
CA ARG A 73 -0.87 -18.72 16.52
C ARG A 73 -1.00 -17.31 17.07
N ASN A 74 -0.03 -16.87 17.88
CA ASN A 74 -0.04 -15.57 18.53
C ASN A 74 0.39 -14.43 17.61
N HIS A 75 1.21 -14.73 16.60
CA HIS A 75 1.72 -13.79 15.60
C HIS A 75 1.54 -14.36 14.19
N PRO A 76 0.32 -14.29 13.62
CA PRO A 76 0.02 -14.86 12.29
C PRO A 76 0.92 -14.32 11.17
N ALA A 77 1.46 -13.11 11.33
CA ALA A 77 2.43 -12.54 10.41
C ALA A 77 3.71 -13.39 10.28
N LEU A 78 4.17 -14.04 11.35
CA LEU A 78 5.30 -14.99 11.27
C LEU A 78 4.97 -16.18 10.38
N GLY A 79 3.71 -16.64 10.40
CA GLY A 79 3.24 -17.72 9.53
C GLY A 79 3.32 -17.31 8.07
N ALA A 80 2.78 -16.13 7.74
CA ALA A 80 2.88 -15.59 6.39
C ALA A 80 4.33 -15.41 5.91
N LEU A 81 5.23 -14.96 6.78
CA LEU A 81 6.62 -14.70 6.43
C LEU A 81 7.46 -15.97 6.25
N ILE A 82 7.27 -16.97 7.11
CA ILE A 82 8.16 -18.13 7.23
C ILE A 82 7.56 -19.36 6.56
N LEU A 83 6.24 -19.58 6.69
CA LEU A 83 5.55 -20.74 6.13
C LEU A 83 5.07 -20.46 4.70
N ASP A 84 4.46 -19.29 4.48
CA ASP A 84 3.97 -18.91 3.15
C ASP A 84 5.03 -18.21 2.29
N GLU A 85 6.17 -17.86 2.88
CA GLU A 85 7.28 -17.11 2.26
C GLU A 85 6.83 -15.79 1.59
N LYS A 86 5.76 -15.18 2.11
CA LYS A 86 5.18 -13.94 1.58
C LYS A 86 5.47 -12.75 2.49
N PRO A 87 5.97 -11.63 1.94
CA PRO A 87 6.11 -10.40 2.71
C PRO A 87 4.75 -9.89 3.20
N VAL A 88 4.75 -9.28 4.38
CA VAL A 88 3.53 -8.79 5.05
C VAL A 88 3.54 -7.27 5.04
N LEU A 89 2.45 -6.65 4.56
CA LEU A 89 2.37 -5.19 4.49
C LEU A 89 2.02 -4.55 5.83
N VAL A 90 2.61 -3.39 6.09
CA VAL A 90 2.30 -2.57 7.27
C VAL A 90 1.12 -1.66 6.94
N ALA A 91 0.09 -1.68 7.78
CA ALA A 91 -1.08 -0.81 7.70
C ALA A 91 -0.68 0.65 7.93
N LYS A 92 -1.12 1.55 7.05
CA LYS A 92 -0.91 3.01 7.18
C LYS A 92 -2.17 3.75 7.61
N GLY A 93 -3.29 3.04 7.73
CA GLY A 93 -4.58 3.57 8.15
C GLY A 93 -5.66 3.30 7.10
N PRO A 94 -6.94 3.38 7.51
CA PRO A 94 -8.07 2.88 6.74
C PRO A 94 -8.20 3.51 5.35
N LEU A 95 -7.90 4.80 5.22
CA LEU A 95 -7.96 5.51 3.94
C LEU A 95 -6.89 5.00 2.95
N PHE A 96 -5.65 4.90 3.40
CA PHE A 96 -4.54 4.42 2.56
C PHE A 96 -4.69 2.95 2.20
N ASP A 97 -5.23 2.16 3.13
CA ASP A 97 -5.47 0.74 2.94
C ASP A 97 -6.58 0.49 1.92
N ALA A 98 -7.64 1.32 1.94
CA ALA A 98 -8.68 1.30 0.91
C ALA A 98 -8.15 1.73 -0.46
N LEU A 99 -7.29 2.75 -0.51
CA LEU A 99 -6.69 3.21 -1.77
C LEU A 99 -5.79 2.14 -2.40
N LEU A 100 -5.00 1.41 -1.61
CA LEU A 100 -4.19 0.29 -2.07
C LEU A 100 -5.04 -0.84 -2.65
N TRP A 101 -6.21 -1.10 -2.07
CA TRP A 101 -7.12 -2.13 -2.60
C TRP A 101 -7.73 -1.75 -3.95
N LEU A 102 -8.02 -0.46 -4.15
CA LEU A 102 -8.61 0.04 -5.39
C LEU A 102 -7.58 0.23 -6.51
N ASP A 103 -6.28 0.24 -6.20
CA ASP A 103 -5.23 0.39 -7.20
C ASP A 103 -5.06 -0.91 -8.02
N PRO A 104 -5.38 -0.91 -9.33
CA PRO A 104 -5.23 -2.09 -10.18
C PRO A 104 -3.78 -2.52 -10.38
N ARG A 105 -2.80 -1.68 -10.04
CA ARG A 105 -1.37 -2.01 -10.09
C ARG A 105 -0.83 -2.56 -8.77
N SER A 106 -1.64 -2.54 -7.71
CA SER A 106 -1.20 -3.07 -6.42
C SER A 106 -0.94 -4.57 -6.54
N ALA A 107 0.24 -4.99 -6.09
CA ALA A 107 0.59 -6.41 -5.97
C ALA A 107 -0.03 -7.07 -4.73
N TYR A 108 -0.79 -6.31 -3.95
CA TYR A 108 -1.53 -6.75 -2.77
C TYR A 108 -2.96 -7.16 -3.13
N CYS A 109 -3.42 -8.28 -2.57
CA CYS A 109 -4.81 -8.71 -2.71
C CYS A 109 -5.37 -9.16 -1.35
N PRO A 110 -6.35 -8.44 -0.78
CA PRO A 110 -6.89 -8.78 0.54
C PRO A 110 -7.67 -10.10 0.53
N ALA A 111 -8.20 -10.52 -0.62
CA ALA A 111 -8.91 -11.78 -0.77
C ALA A 111 -7.97 -13.00 -0.86
N GLY A 112 -6.65 -12.79 -0.93
CA GLY A 112 -5.67 -13.84 -1.20
C GLY A 112 -5.73 -14.29 -2.65
N LYS A 113 -4.63 -14.13 -3.38
CA LYS A 113 -4.42 -14.74 -4.70
C LYS A 113 -3.08 -15.45 -4.69
N GLU A 114 -2.99 -16.58 -5.37
CA GLU A 114 -1.72 -17.34 -5.45
C GLU A 114 -0.58 -16.47 -5.96
N HIS A 115 -0.83 -15.65 -6.99
CA HIS A 115 0.15 -14.74 -7.59
C HIS A 115 0.32 -13.38 -6.87
N ALA A 116 -0.38 -13.15 -5.76
CA ALA A 116 -0.17 -11.93 -4.99
C ALA A 116 1.25 -11.94 -4.39
N LYS A 117 1.97 -10.83 -4.59
CA LYS A 117 3.35 -10.65 -4.09
C LYS A 117 3.37 -10.63 -2.57
N TYR A 118 2.38 -9.98 -1.95
CA TYR A 118 2.25 -9.84 -0.51
C TYR A 118 1.24 -10.85 0.04
N SER A 119 1.37 -11.18 1.32
CA SER A 119 0.32 -11.86 2.07
C SER A 119 -0.95 -11.00 2.08
N SER A 120 -2.12 -11.65 2.19
CA SER A 120 -3.38 -10.95 2.42
C SER A 120 -3.46 -10.31 3.80
N LEU A 121 -2.55 -10.69 4.71
CA LEU A 121 -2.48 -10.14 6.06
C LEU A 121 -1.81 -8.77 6.06
N ARG A 122 -2.31 -7.89 6.92
CA ARG A 122 -1.68 -6.62 7.26
C ARG A 122 -1.49 -6.49 8.75
N ILE A 123 -0.35 -5.93 9.13
CA ILE A 123 0.01 -5.68 10.53
C ILE A 123 0.11 -4.19 10.79
N THR A 124 -0.12 -3.79 12.04
CA THR A 124 0.13 -2.41 12.44
C THR A 124 1.63 -2.13 12.53
N THR A 125 2.04 -0.85 12.49
CA THR A 125 3.44 -0.46 12.73
C THR A 125 3.93 -0.92 14.10
N GLU A 126 3.06 -0.93 15.10
CA GLU A 126 3.38 -1.40 16.45
C GLU A 126 3.66 -2.90 16.46
N GLU A 127 2.82 -3.69 15.79
CA GLU A 127 3.03 -5.13 15.64
C GLU A 127 4.30 -5.44 14.85
N MET A 128 4.58 -4.71 13.75
CA MET A 128 5.84 -4.80 13.02
C MET A 128 7.04 -4.58 13.95
N ARG A 129 7.03 -3.52 14.76
CA ARG A 129 8.12 -3.22 15.71
C ARG A 129 8.30 -4.33 16.73
N ARG A 130 7.22 -4.89 17.27
CA ARG A 130 7.27 -6.02 18.21
C ARG A 130 7.87 -7.26 17.55
N ILE A 131 7.47 -7.57 16.32
CA ILE A 131 8.00 -8.70 15.58
C ILE A 131 9.49 -8.51 15.30
N LEU A 132 9.90 -7.34 14.83
CA LEU A 132 11.33 -7.04 14.61
C LEU A 132 12.14 -7.10 15.90
N ALA A 133 11.63 -6.54 17.00
CA ALA A 133 12.36 -6.54 18.27
C ALA A 133 12.61 -7.95 18.83
N LYS A 134 11.67 -8.88 18.64
CA LYS A 134 11.73 -10.23 19.23
C LYS A 134 12.19 -11.31 18.25
N TYR A 135 11.87 -11.17 16.97
CA TYR A 135 12.02 -12.20 15.94
C TYR A 135 12.84 -11.72 14.73
N ALA A 136 13.58 -10.61 14.83
CA ALA A 136 14.52 -10.18 13.78
C ALA A 136 15.48 -11.30 13.33
N LEU A 137 15.84 -12.19 14.26
CA LEU A 137 16.56 -13.41 13.95
C LEU A 137 15.90 -14.58 14.67
N CYS A 138 15.26 -15.45 13.91
CA CYS A 138 14.48 -16.55 14.46
C CYS A 138 14.78 -17.87 13.74
N GLU A 139 14.49 -19.00 14.38
CA GLU A 139 14.72 -20.31 13.79
C GLU A 139 13.45 -21.15 13.82
N TRP A 140 13.18 -21.81 12.70
CA TRP A 140 12.09 -22.76 12.55
C TRP A 140 12.57 -23.99 11.79
N ASN A 141 12.29 -25.18 12.31
CA ASN A 141 12.66 -26.47 11.72
C ASN A 141 14.14 -26.56 11.28
N GLY A 142 15.06 -26.04 12.10
CA GLY A 142 16.51 -26.06 11.82
C GLY A 142 16.98 -25.01 10.79
N THR A 143 16.08 -24.16 10.30
CA THR A 143 16.41 -23.06 9.39
C THR A 143 16.32 -21.73 10.12
N VAL A 144 17.40 -20.95 10.08
CA VAL A 144 17.44 -19.60 10.64
C VAL A 144 16.93 -18.60 9.61
N TYR A 145 16.00 -17.75 9.99
CA TYR A 145 15.42 -16.68 9.20
C TYR A 145 15.89 -15.33 9.75
N GLY A 146 16.25 -14.43 8.83
CA GLY A 146 16.37 -13.01 9.12
C GLY A 146 15.06 -12.31 8.75
N VAL A 147 14.41 -11.67 9.73
CA VAL A 147 13.21 -10.86 9.53
C VAL A 147 13.60 -9.39 9.52
N ALA A 148 13.27 -8.69 8.44
CA ALA A 148 13.65 -7.29 8.25
C ALA A 148 12.53 -6.49 7.59
N GLN A 149 12.52 -5.19 7.88
CA GLN A 149 11.67 -4.22 7.18
C GLN A 149 12.25 -3.93 5.79
N SER A 150 11.40 -3.80 4.78
CA SER A 150 11.81 -3.29 3.47
C SER A 150 12.21 -1.83 3.58
N ALA A 151 13.35 -1.48 2.96
CA ALA A 151 13.84 -0.12 2.83
C ALA A 151 13.00 0.70 1.85
#